data_AF-A0A5C1A937-F1
#
_entry.id   AF-A0A5C1A937-F1
#
_cell.length_a   1.000
_cell.length_b   1.000
_cell.length_c   1.000
_cell.angle_alpha   90.00
_cell.angle_beta   90.00
_cell.angle_gamma   90.00
#
_symmetry.space_group_name_H-M   'P 1'
#
loop_
_entity.id
_entity.type
_entity.pdbx_description
1 polymer ?
#
loop_
_entity_poly.entity_id
_entity_poly.type
_entity_poly.pdbx_seq_one_letter_code
_entity_poly.pdbx_strand_id
1 'polypeptide(L)'
;MTDDDAFVAAVKESPDDAVLRLVYADWLEERDDPRGRFLRLELEMVQRGEADPAYPALRQQLAEVAATVDVLWSAVVCRLSLVPLRALDDPPDDRPSVSSLDFFADYIQHLVEEEVPRLRADRRWEYAYFLLLIFWAVLVFKIISLFLTHPILLS
;
A
#
# COMPACT_ATOMS: atom_id res chain seq x y z
N MET A 1 10.37 -17.20 12.09
CA MET A 1 9.02 -16.60 12.01
C MET A 1 8.72 -16.06 13.37
N THR A 2 8.53 -14.75 13.45
CA THR A 2 8.01 -14.10 14.65
C THR A 2 6.49 -14.23 14.67
N ASP A 3 5.86 -14.01 15.82
CA ASP A 3 4.40 -14.00 15.93
C ASP A 3 3.78 -12.91 15.01
N ASP A 4 4.48 -11.78 14.83
CA ASP A 4 4.12 -10.71 13.90
C ASP A 4 4.07 -11.21 12.44
N ASP A 5 5.10 -11.97 12.00
CA ASP A 5 5.13 -12.55 10.65
C ASP A 5 3.95 -13.50 10.40
N ALA A 6 3.53 -14.23 11.44
CA ALA A 6 2.40 -15.14 11.36
C ALA A 6 1.07 -14.39 11.21
N PHE A 7 0.88 -13.28 11.95
CA PHE A 7 -0.28 -12.41 11.76
C PHE A 7 -0.30 -11.78 10.38
N VAL A 8 0.82 -11.24 9.91
CA VAL A 8 0.92 -10.64 8.57
C VAL A 8 0.63 -11.68 7.47
N ALA A 9 1.12 -12.90 7.63
CA ALA A 9 0.82 -13.99 6.69
C ALA A 9 -0.67 -14.36 6.70
N ALA A 10 -1.29 -14.48 7.88
CA ALA A 10 -2.71 -14.80 8.01
C ALA A 10 -3.60 -13.68 7.41
N VAL A 11 -3.24 -12.41 7.66
CA VAL A 11 -3.95 -11.25 7.09
C VAL A 11 -3.81 -11.20 5.56
N LYS A 12 -2.66 -11.62 5.02
CA LYS A 12 -2.48 -11.76 3.56
C LYS A 12 -3.34 -12.86 2.96
N GLU A 13 -3.51 -13.97 3.67
CA GLU A 13 -4.33 -15.09 3.22
C GLU A 13 -5.83 -14.76 3.29
N SER A 14 -6.24 -13.99 4.31
CA SER A 14 -7.62 -13.59 4.54
C SER A 14 -7.73 -12.08 4.80
N PRO A 15 -7.56 -11.23 3.75
CA PRO A 15 -7.54 -9.78 3.92
C PRO A 15 -8.85 -9.23 4.48
N ASP A 16 -10.00 -9.82 4.17
CA ASP A 16 -11.30 -9.31 4.62
C ASP A 16 -11.75 -9.84 5.99
N ASP A 17 -10.94 -10.68 6.65
CA ASP A 17 -11.25 -11.17 7.98
C ASP A 17 -11.08 -10.08 9.04
N ALA A 18 -12.19 -9.40 9.34
CA ALA A 18 -12.25 -8.35 10.35
C ALA A 18 -11.86 -8.85 11.75
N VAL A 19 -12.14 -10.11 12.09
CA VAL A 19 -11.85 -10.67 13.41
C VAL A 19 -10.35 -10.87 13.56
N LEU A 20 -9.72 -11.47 12.56
CA LEU A 20 -8.25 -11.66 12.53
C LEU A 20 -7.52 -10.31 12.66
N ARG A 21 -7.99 -9.28 11.95
CA ARG A 21 -7.41 -7.94 11.98
C ARG A 21 -7.56 -7.26 13.34
N LEU A 22 -8.69 -7.45 14.02
CA LEU A 22 -8.89 -6.95 15.39
C LEU A 22 -8.00 -7.68 16.39
N VAL A 23 -7.87 -9.01 16.29
CA VAL A 23 -6.96 -9.78 17.16
C VAL A 23 -5.51 -9.32 16.96
N TYR A 24 -5.10 -9.09 15.72
CA TYR A 24 -3.76 -8.56 15.43
C TYR A 24 -3.60 -7.13 15.96
N ALA A 25 -4.62 -6.28 15.83
CA ALA A 25 -4.60 -4.93 16.39
C ALA A 25 -4.46 -4.94 17.92
N ASP A 26 -5.20 -5.80 18.62
CA ASP A 26 -5.08 -5.98 20.08
C ASP A 26 -3.66 -6.43 20.46
N TRP A 27 -3.09 -7.41 19.74
CA TRP A 27 -1.73 -7.90 19.97
C TRP A 27 -0.65 -6.81 19.78
N LEU A 28 -0.87 -5.89 18.83
CA LEU A 28 -0.01 -4.73 18.58
C LEU A 28 -0.17 -3.65 19.65
N GLU A 29 -1.40 -3.38 20.10
CA GLU A 29 -1.69 -2.40 21.15
C GLU A 29 -1.09 -2.81 22.52
N GLU A 30 -1.11 -4.10 22.85
CA GLU A 30 -0.42 -4.64 24.04
C GLU A 30 1.10 -4.37 24.04
N ARG A 31 1.66 -3.99 22.89
CA ARG A 31 3.07 -3.70 22.68
C ARG A 31 3.34 -2.22 22.43
N ASP A 32 2.34 -1.36 22.66
CA ASP A 32 2.39 0.07 22.35
C ASP A 32 2.74 0.37 20.88
N ASP A 33 2.38 -0.54 19.96
CA ASP A 33 2.70 -0.43 18.55
C ASP A 33 1.62 0.37 17.78
N PRO A 34 1.98 1.48 17.10
CA PRO A 34 1.01 2.33 16.39
C PRO A 34 0.26 1.61 15.25
N ARG A 35 0.79 0.46 14.77
CA ARG A 35 0.13 -0.38 13.77
C ARG A 35 -1.24 -0.91 14.23
N GLY A 36 -1.44 -1.09 15.54
CA GLY A 36 -2.73 -1.53 16.07
C GLY A 36 -3.84 -0.50 15.84
N ARG A 37 -3.54 0.76 16.13
CA ARG A 37 -4.45 1.88 15.85
C ARG A 37 -4.74 2.03 14.35
N PHE A 38 -3.74 1.82 13.50
CA PHE A 38 -3.91 1.85 12.04
C PHE A 38 -4.94 0.83 11.57
N LEU A 39 -4.83 -0.42 12.03
CA LEU A 39 -5.76 -1.50 11.68
C LEU A 39 -7.20 -1.21 12.09
N ARG A 40 -7.42 -0.66 13.30
CA ARG A 40 -8.76 -0.30 13.76
C ARG A 40 -9.38 0.80 12.90
N LEU A 41 -8.62 1.85 12.59
CA LEU A 41 -9.08 2.95 11.76
C LEU A 41 -9.41 2.48 10.33
N GLU A 42 -8.56 1.62 9.74
CA GLU A 42 -8.84 1.02 8.43
C GLU A 42 -10.13 0.21 8.45
N LEU A 43 -10.32 -0.63 9.47
CA LEU A 43 -11.52 -1.44 9.60
C LEU A 43 -12.78 -0.58 9.80
N GLU A 44 -12.71 0.46 10.62
CA GLU A 44 -13.82 1.39 10.85
C GLU A 44 -14.21 2.12 9.56
N MET A 45 -13.22 2.56 8.76
CA MET A 45 -13.47 3.17 7.46
C MET A 45 -14.15 2.20 6.48
N VAL A 46 -13.73 0.94 6.44
CA VAL A 46 -14.38 -0.08 5.58
C VAL A 46 -15.81 -0.37 6.03
N GLN A 47 -16.07 -0.42 7.34
CA GLN A 47 -17.41 -0.69 7.87
C GLN A 47 -18.40 0.45 7.61
N ARG A 48 -17.94 1.70 7.74
CA ARG A 48 -18.78 2.88 7.54
C ARG A 48 -19.00 3.20 6.06
N GLY A 49 -17.97 2.97 5.24
CA GLY A 49 -17.99 3.29 3.81
C GLY A 49 -17.91 4.79 3.52
N GLU A 50 -17.62 5.13 2.26
CA GLU A 50 -17.33 6.50 1.83
C GLU A 50 -18.50 7.48 1.96
N ALA A 51 -19.73 6.97 2.04
CA ALA A 51 -20.94 7.79 2.18
C ALA A 51 -21.17 8.30 3.62
N ASP A 52 -20.45 7.77 4.62
CA ASP A 52 -20.56 8.22 6.01
C ASP A 52 -19.96 9.64 6.15
N PRO A 53 -20.69 10.62 6.73
CA PRO A 53 -20.16 11.96 7.00
C PRO A 53 -18.87 11.98 7.85
N ALA A 54 -18.60 10.95 8.65
CA ALA A 54 -17.39 10.81 9.45
C ALA A 54 -16.18 10.31 8.64
N TYR A 55 -16.40 9.81 7.41
CA TYR A 55 -15.34 9.21 6.58
C TYR A 55 -14.15 10.15 6.33
N PRO A 56 -14.32 11.46 6.04
CA PRO A 56 -13.19 12.38 5.88
C PRO A 56 -12.34 12.53 7.15
N ALA A 57 -12.98 12.58 8.32
CA ALA A 57 -12.29 12.70 9.60
C ALA A 57 -11.51 11.43 9.94
N LEU A 58 -12.10 10.25 9.70
CA LEU A 58 -11.43 8.96 9.87
C LEU A 58 -10.24 8.82 8.93
N ARG A 59 -10.39 9.25 7.67
CA ARG A 59 -9.31 9.27 6.69
C ARG A 59 -8.14 10.15 7.14
N GLN A 60 -8.41 11.32 7.70
CA GLN A 60 -7.38 12.20 8.24
C GLN A 60 -6.64 11.52 9.41
N GLN A 61 -7.37 10.93 10.35
CA GLN A 61 -6.76 10.22 11.49
C GLN A 61 -5.90 9.04 11.03
N LEU A 62 -6.38 8.28 10.04
CA LEU A 62 -5.63 7.15 9.48
C LEU A 62 -4.33 7.63 8.83
N ALA A 63 -4.36 8.75 8.12
CA ALA A 63 -3.17 9.37 7.54
C ALA A 63 -2.13 9.81 8.59
N GLU A 64 -2.58 10.42 9.69
CA GLU A 64 -1.70 10.82 10.79
C GLU A 64 -0.98 9.61 11.40
N VAL A 65 -1.71 8.50 11.59
CA VAL A 65 -1.13 7.25 12.09
C VAL A 65 -0.24 6.60 11.03
N ALA A 66 -0.63 6.60 9.76
CA ALA A 66 0.14 6.04 8.65
C ALA A 66 1.53 6.69 8.52
N ALA A 67 1.66 7.98 8.83
CA ALA A 67 2.94 8.67 8.82
C ALA A 67 3.95 8.16 9.88
N THR A 68 3.47 7.43 10.89
CA THR A 68 4.28 6.86 11.97
C THR A 68 4.54 5.36 11.80
N VAL A 69 3.89 4.74 10.83
CA VAL A 69 3.94 3.30 10.57
C VAL A 69 4.84 3.02 9.37
N ASP A 70 5.50 1.85 9.38
CA ASP A 70 6.31 1.41 8.24
C ASP A 70 5.48 1.33 6.95
N VAL A 71 5.97 1.98 5.90
CA VAL A 71 5.25 2.08 4.62
C VAL A 71 5.08 0.72 3.96
N LEU A 72 6.09 -0.16 4.04
CA LEU A 72 6.04 -1.48 3.41
C LEU A 72 5.03 -2.40 4.11
N TRP A 73 4.97 -2.36 5.45
CA TRP A 73 3.95 -3.05 6.22
C TRP A 73 2.55 -2.52 5.87
N SER A 74 2.37 -1.21 5.80
CA SER A 74 1.05 -0.62 5.51
C SER A 74 0.57 -0.97 4.10
N ALA A 75 1.46 -1.01 3.11
CA ALA A 75 1.15 -1.43 1.74
C ALA A 75 0.73 -2.91 1.64
N VAL A 76 1.25 -3.75 2.55
CA VAL A 76 0.89 -5.17 2.61
C VAL A 76 -0.47 -5.38 3.28
N VAL A 77 -0.75 -4.62 4.33
CA VAL A 77 -1.89 -4.85 5.21
C VAL A 77 -3.11 -4.03 4.81
N CYS A 78 -2.94 -2.81 4.29
CA CYS A 78 -4.04 -1.90 4.00
C CYS A 78 -4.89 -2.35 2.81
N ARG A 79 -6.21 -2.39 3.00
CA ARG A 79 -7.18 -2.66 1.92
C ARG A 79 -7.70 -1.41 1.24
N LEU A 80 -7.66 -0.29 1.95
CA LEU A 80 -8.06 0.99 1.39
C LEU A 80 -7.00 1.40 0.38
N SER A 81 -7.43 1.71 -0.85
CA SER A 81 -6.62 2.47 -1.80
C SER A 81 -6.41 3.86 -1.21
N LEU A 82 -5.44 3.97 -0.30
CA LEU A 82 -5.06 5.23 0.30
C LEU A 82 -4.31 6.02 -0.76
N VAL A 83 -5.09 6.75 -1.57
CA VAL A 83 -4.54 7.87 -2.34
C VAL A 83 -3.79 8.74 -1.33
N PRO A 84 -2.49 9.01 -1.55
CA PRO A 84 -1.71 9.83 -0.63
C PRO A 84 -2.32 11.22 -0.57
N LEU A 85 -2.33 11.78 0.65
CA LEU A 85 -2.90 13.09 0.98
C LEU A 85 -2.50 14.23 0.04
N ARG A 86 -1.35 14.13 -0.64
CA ARG A 86 -0.83 15.15 -1.55
C ARG A 86 -1.64 15.29 -2.85
N ALA A 87 -2.32 14.24 -3.30
CA ALA A 87 -3.19 14.28 -4.49
C ALA A 87 -4.61 14.79 -4.20
N LEU A 88 -4.90 15.15 -2.94
CA LEU A 88 -6.21 15.67 -2.50
C LEU A 88 -6.24 17.17 -2.28
N ASP A 89 -5.08 17.85 -2.38
CA ASP A 89 -5.04 19.31 -2.49
C ASP A 89 -5.56 19.79 -3.87
N ASP A 90 -5.69 18.86 -4.84
CA ASP A 90 -6.27 19.12 -6.15
C ASP A 90 -7.81 19.19 -6.08
N PRO A 91 -8.42 20.12 -6.84
CA PRO A 91 -9.87 20.33 -6.84
C PRO A 91 -10.63 19.06 -7.22
N PRO A 92 -11.86 18.88 -6.70
CA PRO A 92 -12.58 17.61 -6.75
C PRO A 92 -12.88 17.08 -8.16
N ASP A 93 -12.81 17.94 -9.18
CA ASP A 93 -13.04 17.65 -10.60
C ASP A 93 -11.82 17.04 -11.32
N ASP A 94 -10.61 17.28 -10.79
CA ASP A 94 -9.34 16.75 -11.34
C ASP A 94 -8.92 15.42 -10.69
N ARG A 95 -9.72 14.91 -9.75
CA ARG A 95 -9.42 13.66 -9.05
C ARG A 95 -9.56 12.49 -10.03
N PRO A 96 -8.49 11.72 -10.32
CA PRO A 96 -8.61 10.54 -11.14
C PRO A 96 -9.56 9.53 -10.47
N SER A 97 -10.45 8.91 -11.26
CA SER A 97 -11.40 7.93 -10.71
C SER A 97 -10.63 6.75 -10.13
N VAL A 98 -10.85 6.48 -8.84
CA VAL A 98 -9.99 5.63 -7.99
C VAL A 98 -10.18 4.12 -8.23
N SER A 99 -10.66 3.75 -9.41
CA SER A 99 -11.01 2.38 -9.76
C SER A 99 -9.99 1.81 -10.75
N SER A 100 -8.80 1.43 -10.27
CA SER A 100 -8.12 0.19 -10.68
C SER A 100 -6.71 0.10 -10.07
N LEU A 101 -6.20 -1.14 -10.01
CA LEU A 101 -4.79 -1.47 -9.81
C LEU A 101 -3.81 -0.67 -10.69
N ASP A 102 -4.28 -0.07 -11.80
CA ASP A 102 -3.45 0.72 -12.70
C ASP A 102 -3.03 2.07 -12.08
N PHE A 103 -3.89 2.69 -11.26
CA PHE A 103 -3.55 3.91 -10.53
C PHE A 103 -2.51 3.64 -9.43
N PHE A 104 -2.65 2.51 -8.72
CA PHE A 104 -1.66 2.09 -7.73
C PHE A 104 -0.31 1.79 -8.39
N ALA A 105 -0.30 1.14 -9.55
CA ALA A 105 0.92 0.89 -10.33
C ALA A 105 1.60 2.18 -10.80
N ASP A 106 0.83 3.15 -11.29
CA ASP A 106 1.35 4.45 -11.75
C ASP A 106 1.90 5.30 -10.59
N TYR A 107 1.21 5.30 -9.46
CA TYR A 107 1.65 6.01 -8.25
C TYR A 107 2.94 5.41 -7.65
N ILE A 108 3.04 4.07 -7.58
CA ILE A 108 4.27 3.39 -7.16
C ILE A 108 5.41 3.70 -8.14
N GLN A 109 5.14 3.74 -9.44
CA GLN A 109 6.15 4.09 -10.43
C GLN A 109 6.63 5.54 -10.28
N HIS A 110 5.73 6.48 -9.97
CA HIS A 110 6.07 7.88 -9.72
C HIS A 110 6.87 8.07 -8.42
N LEU A 111 6.48 7.38 -7.33
CA LEU A 111 7.27 7.33 -6.09
C LEU A 111 8.69 6.77 -6.33
N VAL A 112 8.80 5.74 -7.17
CA VAL A 112 10.09 5.15 -7.55
C VAL A 112 10.94 6.12 -8.38
N GLU A 113 10.33 7.03 -9.14
CA GLU A 113 11.06 8.00 -9.97
C GLU A 113 11.47 9.26 -9.18
N GLU A 114 10.64 9.77 -8.27
CA GLU A 114 10.91 11.00 -7.51
C GLU A 114 11.58 10.81 -6.14
N GLU A 115 11.20 9.78 -5.38
CA GLU A 115 11.69 9.57 -4.01
C GLU A 115 12.93 8.68 -3.95
N VAL A 116 13.13 7.76 -4.90
CA VAL A 116 14.35 6.91 -4.94
C VAL A 116 15.63 7.71 -5.14
N PRO A 117 15.70 8.77 -5.96
CA PRO A 117 16.87 9.63 -6.03
C PRO A 117 17.15 10.38 -4.72
N ARG A 118 16.11 10.70 -3.92
CA ARG A 118 16.26 11.33 -2.60
C ARG A 118 16.77 10.33 -1.56
N LEU A 119 16.23 9.11 -1.54
CA LEU A 119 16.67 8.02 -0.67
C LEU A 119 18.07 7.49 -1.07
N ARG A 120 18.50 7.68 -2.33
CA ARG A 120 19.85 7.38 -2.83
C ARG A 120 20.94 8.23 -2.17
N ALA A 121 20.59 9.36 -1.53
CA ALA A 121 21.55 10.23 -0.84
C ALA A 121 22.03 9.65 0.51
N ASP A 122 21.24 8.80 1.16
CA ASP A 122 21.57 8.25 2.48
C ASP A 122 21.96 6.77 2.38
N ARG A 123 23.25 6.50 2.59
CA ARG A 123 23.90 5.19 2.39
C ARG A 123 23.33 4.11 3.32
N ARG A 124 22.41 3.27 2.83
CA ARG A 124 22.08 1.99 3.48
C ARG A 124 21.83 0.89 2.44
N TRP A 125 22.93 0.24 2.03
CA TRP A 125 23.04 -0.71 0.91
C TRP A 125 22.34 -2.07 1.09
N GLU A 126 21.48 -2.23 2.10
CA GLU A 126 20.87 -3.53 2.43
C GLU A 126 19.69 -3.90 1.52
N TYR A 127 19.12 -2.95 0.77
CA TYR A 127 17.93 -3.15 -0.07
C TYR A 127 18.18 -3.04 -1.58
N ALA A 128 19.42 -2.84 -2.00
CA ALA A 128 19.77 -2.75 -3.43
C ALA A 128 19.37 -4.01 -4.21
N TYR A 129 19.45 -5.18 -3.55
CA TYR A 129 19.05 -6.46 -4.14
C TYR A 129 17.54 -6.57 -4.33
N PHE A 130 16.73 -6.09 -3.37
CA PHE A 130 15.27 -6.08 -3.48
C PHE A 130 14.78 -5.15 -4.58
N LEU A 131 15.39 -3.98 -4.72
CA LEU A 131 15.05 -3.03 -5.77
C LEU A 131 15.47 -3.53 -7.16
N LEU A 132 16.64 -4.17 -7.27
CA LEU A 132 17.05 -4.85 -8.50
C LEU A 132 16.13 -6.01 -8.87
N LEU A 133 15.64 -6.76 -7.88
CA LEU A 133 14.71 -7.87 -8.07
C LEU A 133 13.34 -7.38 -8.55
N ILE A 134 12.80 -6.32 -7.94
CA ILE A 134 11.53 -5.70 -8.35
C ILE A 134 11.67 -5.12 -9.77
N PHE A 135 12.75 -4.40 -10.03
CA PHE A 135 13.06 -3.86 -11.36
C PHE A 135 13.13 -4.98 -12.42
N TRP A 136 13.82 -6.08 -12.13
CA TRP A 136 13.90 -7.23 -13.03
C TRP A 136 12.54 -7.92 -13.22
N ALA A 137 11.74 -8.06 -12.18
CA ALA A 137 10.42 -8.67 -12.28
C ALA A 137 9.48 -7.86 -13.20
N VAL A 138 9.48 -6.54 -13.06
CA VAL A 138 8.71 -5.63 -13.92
C VAL A 138 9.22 -5.67 -15.37
N LEU A 139 10.53 -5.68 -15.56
CA LEU A 139 11.14 -5.75 -16.90
C LEU A 139 10.78 -7.07 -17.62
N VAL A 140 10.87 -8.20 -16.92
CA VAL A 140 10.53 -9.52 -17.47
C VAL A 140 9.05 -9.58 -17.84
N PHE A 141 8.17 -9.09 -16.96
CA PHE A 141 6.73 -9.04 -17.24
C PHE A 141 6.42 -8.19 -18.46
N LYS A 142 7.07 -7.03 -18.61
CA LYS A 142 6.89 -6.12 -19.75
C LYS A 142 7.39 -6.73 -21.06
N ILE A 143 8.50 -7.48 -21.04
CA ILE A 143 9.01 -8.21 -22.21
C ILE A 143 8.04 -9.32 -22.62
N ILE A 144 7.56 -10.11 -21.66
CA ILE A 144 6.60 -11.20 -21.91
C ILE A 144 5.29 -10.64 -22.49
N SER A 145 4.78 -9.56 -21.89
CA SER A 145 3.58 -8.86 -22.37
C SER A 145 3.76 -8.30 -23.78
N LEU A 146 4.94 -7.74 -24.11
CA LEU A 146 5.25 -7.24 -25.45
C LEU A 146 5.24 -8.37 -26.50
N PHE A 147 5.78 -9.55 -26.16
CA PHE A 147 5.76 -10.73 -27.03
C PHE A 147 4.37 -11.35 -27.21
N LEU A 148 3.52 -11.28 -26.18
CA LEU A 148 2.12 -11.74 -26.25
C LEU A 148 1.20 -10.79 -27.03
N THR A 149 1.49 -9.48 -26.99
CA THR A 149 0.64 -8.44 -27.61
C THR A 149 1.03 -8.14 -29.06
N HIS A 150 2.30 -8.36 -29.42
CA HIS A 150 2.77 -8.31 -30.80
C HIS A 150 3.39 -9.66 -31.21
N PRO A 151 2.58 -10.68 -31.57
CA PRO A 151 3.10 -11.83 -32.27
C PRO A 151 3.57 -11.33 -33.64
N ILE A 152 4.89 -11.16 -33.78
CA ILE A 152 5.50 -10.81 -35.06
C ILE A 152 4.96 -11.77 -36.11
N LEU A 153 4.40 -11.15 -37.15
CA LEU A 153 4.16 -11.69 -38.49
C LEU A 153 5.29 -12.67 -38.87
N LEU A 154 5.11 -13.95 -38.54
CA LEU A 154 5.80 -15.05 -39.19
C LEU A 154 4.93 -15.44 -40.39
N SER A 155 5.03 -14.61 -41.44
CA SER A 155 4.78 -14.96 -42.83
C SER A 155 5.92 -14.42 -43.67
#